data_AF-A0A938BLG9-F1
#
_entry.id   AF-A0A938BLG9-F1
#
_cell.length_a   1.000
_cell.length_b   1.000
_cell.length_c   1.000
_cell.angle_alpha   90.00
_cell.angle_beta   90.00
_cell.angle_gamma   90.00
#
_symmetry.space_group_name_H-M   'P 1'
#
loop_
_entity.id
_entity.type
_entity.pdbx_description
1 polymer ?
#
loop_
_entity_poly.entity_id
_entity_poly.type
_entity_poly.pdbx_seq_one_letter_code
_entity_poly.pdbx_strand_id
1 'polypeptide(L)'
;MAEYEFTEEQNQTLARLSVRLKRFGVLFILLGAVRLVGNILTVIGVDPIDMAHIGAFLVTAITVVVGVLLCRPADSLGKIVASSGRDMTELMTGMRGLATAFGVIRLTLWLILVFVLIDAVKLWY
;
A
#
# COMPACT_ATOMS: atom_id res chain seq x y z
N MET A 1 -34.78 8.57 -15.97
CA MET A 1 -34.29 7.97 -14.72
C MET A 1 -32.88 7.50 -15.02
N ALA A 2 -31.88 7.86 -14.21
CA ALA A 2 -30.52 7.36 -14.43
C ALA A 2 -30.55 5.85 -14.18
N GLU A 3 -30.24 5.08 -15.20
CA GLU A 3 -30.11 3.64 -15.11
C GLU A 3 -28.85 3.35 -14.29
N TYR A 4 -28.99 2.66 -13.15
CA TYR A 4 -27.84 2.23 -12.36
C TYR A 4 -27.04 1.22 -13.20
N GLU A 5 -25.74 1.45 -13.37
CA GLU A 5 -24.87 0.55 -14.15
C GLU A 5 -24.60 -0.77 -13.43
N PHE A 6 -24.78 -0.81 -12.11
CA PHE A 6 -24.55 -1.98 -11.26
C PHE A 6 -25.80 -2.39 -10.47
N THR A 7 -25.92 -3.69 -10.22
CA THR A 7 -26.93 -4.22 -9.31
C THR A 7 -26.61 -3.85 -7.86
N GLU A 8 -27.62 -3.84 -6.99
CA GLU A 8 -27.44 -3.60 -5.55
C GLU A 8 -26.41 -4.56 -4.92
N GLU A 9 -26.41 -5.82 -5.34
CA GLU A 9 -25.45 -6.83 -4.87
C GLU A 9 -24.00 -6.51 -5.30
N GLN A 10 -23.81 -6.01 -6.52
CA GLN A 10 -22.50 -5.56 -7.01
C GLN A 10 -22.02 -4.34 -6.22
N ASN A 11 -22.89 -3.37 -5.97
CA ASN A 11 -22.58 -2.19 -5.16
C ASN A 11 -22.14 -2.55 -3.74
N GLN A 12 -22.84 -3.48 -3.09
CA GLN A 12 -22.44 -3.96 -1.76
C GLN A 12 -21.07 -4.66 -1.78
N THR A 13 -20.78 -5.41 -2.84
CA THR A 13 -19.47 -6.07 -3.00
C THR A 13 -18.35 -5.04 -3.16
N LEU A 14 -18.55 -4.01 -3.98
CA LEU A 14 -17.60 -2.91 -4.17
C LEU A 14 -17.41 -2.09 -2.89
N ALA A 15 -18.50 -1.82 -2.15
CA ALA A 15 -18.46 -1.13 -0.87
C ALA A 15 -17.60 -1.90 0.15
N ARG A 16 -17.82 -3.22 0.29
CA ARG A 16 -17.02 -4.06 1.19
C ARG A 16 -15.55 -4.09 0.78
N LEU A 17 -15.27 -4.17 -0.52
CA LEU A 17 -13.90 -4.13 -1.04
C LEU A 17 -13.23 -2.78 -0.71
N SER A 18 -13.90 -1.67 -0.97
CA SER A 18 -13.43 -0.31 -0.64
C SER A 18 -13.06 -0.20 0.85
N VAL A 19 -13.96 -0.60 1.74
CA VAL A 19 -13.71 -0.55 3.19
C VAL A 19 -12.50 -1.40 3.59
N ARG A 20 -12.36 -2.62 3.03
CA ARG A 20 -11.21 -3.49 3.30
C ARG A 20 -9.91 -2.85 2.82
N LEU A 21 -9.87 -2.34 1.59
CA LEU A 21 -8.69 -1.68 1.04
C LEU A 21 -8.28 -0.45 1.86
N LYS A 22 -9.25 0.37 2.27
CA LYS A 22 -9.01 1.53 3.12
C LYS A 22 -8.45 1.13 4.49
N ARG A 23 -9.01 0.10 5.12
CA ARG A 23 -8.50 -0.44 6.40
C ARG A 23 -7.06 -0.92 6.25
N PHE A 24 -6.75 -1.69 5.21
CA PHE A 24 -5.38 -2.12 4.95
C PHE A 24 -4.45 -0.94 4.69
N GLY A 25 -4.85 0.00 3.84
CA GLY A 25 -4.05 1.20 3.54
C GLY A 25 -3.71 2.00 4.81
N VAL A 26 -4.69 2.24 5.67
CA VAL A 26 -4.49 2.90 6.98
C VAL A 26 -3.56 2.10 7.88
N LEU A 27 -3.73 0.78 7.99
CA LEU A 27 -2.84 -0.07 8.79
C LEU A 27 -1.39 0.00 8.31
N PHE A 28 -1.15 -0.01 6.99
CA PHE A 28 0.19 0.13 6.42
C PHE A 28 0.80 1.50 6.70
N ILE A 29 0.01 2.58 6.63
CA ILE A 29 0.47 3.93 6.99
C ILE A 29 0.87 3.99 8.47
N LEU A 30 0.03 3.45 9.37
CA LEU A 30 0.32 3.41 10.81
C LEU A 30 1.55 2.57 11.11
N LEU A 31 1.68 1.39 10.48
CA LEU A 31 2.85 0.54 10.61
C LEU A 31 4.12 1.26 10.13
N GLY A 32 4.04 1.96 9.01
CA GLY A 32 5.14 2.79 8.51
C GLY A 32 5.51 3.92 9.47
N ALA A 33 4.54 4.59 10.09
CA ALA A 33 4.80 5.62 11.09
C ALA A 33 5.50 5.06 12.33
N VAL A 34 5.05 3.92 12.85
CA VAL A 34 5.70 3.23 13.98
C VAL A 34 7.13 2.82 13.63
N ARG A 35 7.35 2.25 12.44
CA ARG A 35 8.70 1.88 11.97
C ARG A 35 9.59 3.10 11.77
N LEU A 36 9.05 4.22 11.32
CA LEU A 36 9.81 5.45 11.17
C LEU A 36 10.35 5.94 12.52
N VAL A 37 9.50 5.96 13.55
CA VAL A 37 9.94 6.28 14.91
C VAL A 37 11.00 5.31 15.38
N GLY A 38 10.80 4.01 15.22
CA GLY A 38 11.77 2.98 15.55
C GLY A 38 13.13 3.21 14.87
N ASN A 39 13.13 3.40 13.56
CA ASN A 39 14.34 3.66 12.79
C ASN A 39 15.06 4.94 13.24
N ILE A 40 14.33 6.03 13.53
CA ILE A 40 14.93 7.26 14.06
C ILE A 40 15.62 6.98 15.40
N LEU A 41 14.98 6.23 16.30
CA LEU A 41 15.57 5.89 17.60
C LEU A 41 16.85 5.04 17.45
N THR A 42 16.96 4.20 16.41
CA THR A 42 18.15 3.37 16.21
C THR A 42 19.34 4.13 15.63
N VAL A 43 19.15 5.26 14.93
CA VAL A 43 20.28 6.07 14.41
C VAL A 43 20.73 7.19 15.36
N ILE A 44 19.98 7.50 16.42
CA ILE A 44 20.41 8.54 17.38
C ILE A 44 21.72 8.10 18.06
N GLY A 45 22.78 8.88 17.86
CA GLY A 45 24.09 8.62 18.47
C GLY A 45 24.91 7.53 17.78
N VAL A 46 24.46 7.02 16.62
CA VAL A 46 25.21 6.04 15.82
C VAL A 46 26.01 6.76 14.74
N ASP A 47 27.34 6.58 14.76
CA ASP A 47 28.27 7.02 13.73
C ASP A 47 29.36 5.94 13.56
N PRO A 48 29.55 5.33 12.37
CA PRO A 48 28.88 5.64 11.10
C PRO A 48 27.52 4.95 10.92
N ILE A 49 26.66 5.59 10.12
CA ILE A 49 25.41 4.98 9.62
C ILE A 49 25.79 3.89 8.61
N ASP A 50 25.43 2.65 8.92
CA ASP A 50 25.66 1.52 8.02
C ASP A 50 24.54 1.34 6.97
N MET A 51 24.74 0.38 6.05
CA MET A 51 23.77 0.05 5.01
C MET A 51 22.47 -0.57 5.54
N ALA A 52 22.48 -1.17 6.73
CA ALA A 52 21.28 -1.75 7.32
C ALA A 52 20.30 -0.66 7.75
N HIS A 53 20.81 0.44 8.32
CA HIS A 53 19.99 1.61 8.65
C HIS A 53 19.35 2.22 7.39
N ILE A 54 20.13 2.41 6.32
CA ILE A 54 19.62 2.93 5.04
C ILE A 54 18.52 2.01 4.48
N GLY A 55 18.76 0.68 4.50
CA GLY A 55 17.77 -0.31 4.09
C GLY A 55 16.48 -0.24 4.92
N ALA A 56 16.60 -0.08 6.24
CA ALA A 56 15.45 0.04 7.13
C ALA A 56 14.60 1.29 6.82
N PHE A 57 15.21 2.44 6.55
CA PHE A 57 14.49 3.65 6.15
C PHE A 57 13.79 3.50 4.78
N LEU A 58 14.46 2.85 3.81
CA LEU A 58 13.87 2.57 2.51
C LEU A 58 12.63 1.69 2.63
N VAL A 59 12.72 0.59 3.40
CA VAL A 59 11.59 -0.31 3.64
C VAL A 59 10.43 0.43 4.33
N THR A 60 10.73 1.30 5.29
CA THR A 60 9.71 2.15 5.94
C THR A 60 9.02 3.06 4.94
N ALA A 61 9.77 3.77 4.10
CA ALA A 61 9.20 4.64 3.07
C ALA A 61 8.28 3.87 2.11
N ILE A 62 8.73 2.69 1.65
CA ILE A 62 7.94 1.84 0.78
C ILE A 62 6.65 1.36 1.47
N THR A 63 6.72 0.98 2.75
CA THR A 63 5.55 0.55 3.54
C THR A 63 4.47 1.64 3.57
N VAL A 64 4.87 2.90 3.80
CA VAL A 64 3.97 4.05 3.78
C VAL A 64 3.38 4.26 2.38
N VAL A 65 4.21 4.21 1.34
CA VAL A 65 3.77 4.39 -0.06
C VAL A 65 2.74 3.33 -0.44
N VAL A 66 2.95 2.06 -0.08
CA VAL A 66 1.98 0.99 -0.28
C VAL A 66 0.66 1.31 0.42
N GLY A 67 0.71 1.76 1.67
CA GLY A 67 -0.50 2.14 2.41
C GLY A 67 -1.29 3.26 1.72
N VAL A 68 -0.60 4.32 1.26
CA VAL A 68 -1.21 5.42 0.50
C VAL A 68 -1.80 4.93 -0.83
N LEU A 69 -1.09 4.05 -1.55
CA LEU A 69 -1.55 3.50 -2.81
C LEU A 69 -2.79 2.61 -2.67
N LEU A 70 -2.99 1.94 -1.52
CA LEU A 70 -4.19 1.15 -1.24
C LEU A 70 -5.41 2.01 -0.87
N CYS A 71 -5.20 3.20 -0.31
CA CYS A 71 -6.29 4.13 0.00
C CYS A 71 -6.91 4.76 -1.26
N ARG A 72 -6.12 5.07 -2.29
CA ARG A 72 -6.59 5.68 -3.55
C ARG A 72 -7.69 4.88 -4.28
N PRO A 73 -7.53 3.57 -4.54
CA PRO A 73 -8.58 2.78 -5.16
C PRO A 73 -9.77 2.59 -4.23
N ALA A 74 -9.56 2.56 -2.90
CA ALA A 74 -10.67 2.50 -1.95
C ALA A 74 -11.60 3.70 -2.07
N ASP A 75 -11.04 4.92 -2.14
CA ASP A 75 -11.85 6.13 -2.28
C ASP A 75 -12.57 6.20 -3.65
N SER A 76 -11.97 5.65 -4.72
CA SER A 76 -12.60 5.56 -6.05
C SER A 76 -13.77 4.56 -6.04
N LEU A 77 -13.56 3.37 -5.47
CA LEU A 77 -14.60 2.36 -5.32
C LEU A 77 -15.75 2.80 -4.40
N GLY A 78 -15.45 3.64 -3.40
CA GLY A 78 -16.46 4.22 -2.52
C GLY A 78 -17.37 5.22 -3.23
N LYS A 79 -16.88 5.90 -4.28
CA LYS A 79 -17.67 6.85 -5.08
C LYS A 79 -18.72 6.16 -5.94
N ILE A 80 -18.46 4.94 -6.41
CA ILE A 80 -19.42 4.14 -7.20
C ILE A 80 -20.74 3.97 -6.45
N VAL A 81 -20.68 3.77 -5.13
CA VAL A 81 -21.87 3.58 -4.29
C VAL A 81 -22.65 4.89 -4.10
N ALA A 82 -21.98 6.04 -4.27
CA ALA A 82 -22.55 7.36 -4.03
C ALA A 82 -22.96 8.11 -5.30
N SER A 83 -22.46 7.72 -6.48
CA SER A 83 -22.77 8.37 -7.76
C SER A 83 -23.86 7.62 -8.53
N SER A 84 -24.59 8.36 -9.36
CA SER A 84 -25.39 7.79 -10.45
C SER A 84 -24.82 8.29 -11.78
N GLY A 85 -24.27 7.37 -12.58
CA GLY A 85 -23.91 7.62 -13.99
C GLY A 85 -22.42 7.82 -14.31
N ARG A 86 -21.48 7.44 -13.43
CA ARG A 86 -20.03 7.41 -13.73
C ARG A 86 -19.33 6.15 -13.23
N ASP A 87 -20.10 5.11 -12.94
CA ASP A 87 -19.69 4.01 -12.07
C ASP A 87 -18.60 3.16 -12.73
N MET A 88 -18.70 2.92 -14.05
CA MET A 88 -17.66 2.24 -14.84
C MET A 88 -16.33 3.02 -14.87
N THR A 89 -16.37 4.36 -14.91
CA THR A 89 -15.14 5.19 -14.92
C THR A 89 -14.43 5.14 -13.56
N GLU A 90 -15.20 5.21 -12.48
CA GLU A 90 -14.67 5.08 -11.11
C GLU A 90 -14.16 3.66 -10.85
N LEU A 91 -14.82 2.63 -11.38
CA LEU A 91 -14.35 1.24 -11.31
C LEU A 91 -13.01 1.09 -12.01
N MET A 92 -12.88 1.54 -13.26
CA MET A 92 -11.62 1.46 -14.01
C MET A 92 -10.51 2.25 -13.32
N THR A 93 -10.82 3.40 -12.72
CA THR A 93 -9.88 4.19 -11.94
C THR A 93 -9.41 3.43 -10.70
N GLY A 94 -10.33 2.82 -9.95
CA GLY A 94 -10.03 1.96 -8.81
C GLY A 94 -9.18 0.74 -9.20
N MET A 95 -9.51 0.07 -10.29
CA MET A 95 -8.76 -1.10 -10.79
C MET A 95 -7.34 -0.74 -11.24
N ARG A 96 -7.14 0.40 -11.92
CA ARG A 96 -5.80 0.92 -12.25
C ARG A 96 -4.99 1.26 -11.00
N GLY A 97 -5.64 1.85 -10.00
CA GLY A 97 -5.03 2.11 -8.70
C GLY A 97 -4.56 0.82 -8.01
N LEU A 98 -5.41 -0.21 -8.01
CA LEU A 98 -5.08 -1.54 -7.49
C LEU A 98 -3.92 -2.20 -8.24
N ALA A 99 -3.93 -2.19 -9.57
CA ALA A 99 -2.85 -2.74 -10.37
C ALA A 99 -1.51 -2.05 -10.07
N THR A 100 -1.53 -0.73 -9.88
CA THR A 100 -0.35 0.05 -9.48
C THR A 100 0.13 -0.34 -8.07
N ALA A 101 -0.80 -0.46 -7.11
CA ALA A 101 -0.47 -0.86 -5.74
C ALA A 101 0.16 -2.26 -5.70
N PHE A 102 -0.41 -3.24 -6.41
CA PHE A 102 0.18 -4.58 -6.52
C PHE A 102 1.51 -4.59 -7.24
N GLY A 103 1.69 -3.75 -8.27
CA GLY A 103 2.98 -3.57 -8.94
C GLY A 103 4.08 -3.11 -7.97
N VAL A 104 3.78 -2.13 -7.12
CA VAL A 104 4.70 -1.62 -6.08
C VAL A 104 4.95 -2.66 -4.99
N ILE A 105 3.91 -3.35 -4.51
CA ILE A 105 4.06 -4.43 -3.53
C ILE A 105 4.98 -5.53 -4.08
N ARG A 106 4.76 -5.95 -5.33
CA ARG A 106 5.59 -6.95 -6.00
C ARG A 106 7.06 -6.51 -6.07
N LEU A 107 7.32 -5.28 -6.48
CA LEU A 107 8.69 -4.72 -6.50
C LEU A 107 9.31 -4.71 -5.10
N THR A 108 8.53 -4.31 -4.09
CA THR A 108 8.95 -4.27 -2.69
C THR A 108 9.37 -5.65 -2.20
N LEU A 109 8.56 -6.68 -2.46
CA LEU A 109 8.86 -8.05 -2.06
C LEU A 109 10.14 -8.56 -2.73
N TRP A 110 10.37 -8.23 -4.00
CA TRP A 110 11.63 -8.54 -4.69
C TRP A 110 12.83 -7.86 -4.04
N LEU A 111 12.73 -6.58 -3.69
CA LEU A 111 13.82 -5.86 -3.01
C LEU A 111 14.13 -6.45 -1.65
N ILE A 112 13.10 -6.78 -0.86
CA ILE A 112 13.26 -7.43 0.45
C ILE A 112 13.93 -8.80 0.26
N LEU A 113 13.49 -9.60 -0.72
CA LEU A 113 14.08 -10.91 -1.00
C LEU A 113 15.57 -10.79 -1.34
N VAL A 114 15.94 -9.87 -2.23
CA VAL A 114 17.35 -9.64 -2.60
C VAL A 114 18.18 -9.23 -1.38
N PHE A 115 17.65 -8.33 -0.54
CA PHE A 115 18.35 -7.90 0.67
C PHE A 115 18.59 -9.06 1.65
N VAL A 116 17.55 -9.86 1.91
CA VAL A 116 17.64 -11.05 2.76
C VAL A 116 18.64 -12.07 2.20
N LEU A 117 18.69 -12.26 0.88
CA LEU A 117 19.67 -13.16 0.26
C LEU A 117 21.10 -12.65 0.41
N ILE A 118 21.33 -11.33 0.25
CA ILE A 118 22.66 -10.74 0.45
C ILE A 118 23.13 -10.92 1.90
N ASP A 119 22.26 -10.63 2.87
CA ASP A 119 22.59 -10.79 4.28
C ASP A 119 22.79 -12.26 4.66
N ALA A 120 21.98 -13.16 4.11
CA ALA A 120 22.18 -14.59 4.28
C ALA A 120 23.53 -15.03 3.73
N VAL A 121 23.97 -14.56 2.55
CA VAL A 121 25.29 -14.92 2.00
C VAL A 121 26.42 -14.39 2.88
N LYS A 122 26.32 -13.17 3.42
CA LYS A 122 27.34 -12.59 4.32
C LYS A 122 27.53 -13.38 5.62
N LEU A 123 26.48 -14.03 6.13
CA LEU A 123 26.57 -14.85 7.36
C LEU A 123 27.39 -16.13 7.18
N TRP A 124 27.64 -16.56 5.94
CA TRP A 124 28.36 -17.80 5.63
C TRP A 124 29.84 -17.59 5.29
N TYR A 125 30.30 -16.34 5.16
CA TYR A 125 31.69 -15.96 4.88
C TYR A 125 32.26 -15.17 6.05
#